data_AF-A0A0C3PXZ8-F1
#
_entry.id   AF-A0A0C3PXZ8-F1
#
_cell.length_a   1.000
_cell.length_b   1.000
_cell.length_c   1.000
_cell.angle_alpha   90.00
_cell.angle_beta   90.00
_cell.angle_gamma   90.00
#
_symmetry.space_group_name_H-M   'P 1'
#
loop_
_entity.id
_entity.type
_entity.pdbx_description
1 polymer ?
#
loop_
_entity_poly.entity_id
_entity_poly.type
_entity_poly.pdbx_seq_one_letter_code
_entity_poly.pdbx_strand_id
1 'polypeptide(L)'
;MFYPQARDMVIIEVSRDYPHFDRILGEHRWSEFLNKPSEEEKGRVTQVYYCTYSTGRIVEKNGWKRIFVEDSWFSGWSPRNR
;
A
#
# COMPACT_ATOMS: atom_id res chain seq x y z
N MET A 1 9.66 -21.45 -15.41
CA MET A 1 10.14 -20.24 -14.70
C MET A 1 8.91 -19.56 -14.12
N PHE A 2 8.72 -19.58 -12.79
CA PHE A 2 7.54 -19.01 -12.12
C PHE A 2 7.73 -17.48 -12.01
N TYR A 3 6.89 -16.70 -12.68
CA TYR A 3 6.75 -15.27 -12.38
C TYR A 3 5.73 -15.13 -11.24
N PRO A 4 6.07 -14.53 -10.09
CA PRO A 4 5.10 -14.36 -9.01
C PRO A 4 3.94 -13.46 -9.48
N GLN A 5 2.71 -13.96 -9.31
CA GLN A 5 1.43 -13.34 -9.66
C GLN A 5 1.06 -12.14 -8.75
N ALA A 6 1.99 -11.25 -8.42
CA ALA A 6 1.72 -10.12 -7.51
C ALA A 6 1.37 -8.83 -8.29
N ARG A 7 0.49 -8.91 -9.30
CA ARG A 7 0.17 -7.74 -10.14
C ARG A 7 -0.53 -6.62 -9.37
N ASP A 8 -1.23 -6.96 -8.29
CA ASP A 8 -2.08 -6.03 -7.53
C ASP A 8 -1.69 -5.96 -6.04
N MET A 9 -0.43 -6.24 -5.72
CA MET A 9 0.06 -6.24 -4.33
C MET A 9 1.33 -5.41 -4.20
N VAL A 10 1.40 -4.68 -3.08
CA VAL A 10 2.60 -3.97 -2.64
C VAL A 10 2.89 -4.31 -1.18
N ILE A 11 4.16 -4.26 -0.80
CA ILE A 11 4.59 -4.32 0.59
C ILE A 11 5.05 -2.92 0.97
N ILE A 12 4.48 -2.37 2.05
CA ILE A 12 4.82 -1.04 2.55
C ILE A 12 5.51 -1.20 3.91
N GLU A 13 6.71 -0.63 4.05
CA GLU A 13 7.39 -0.54 5.33
C GLU A 13 6.92 0.73 6.06
N VAL A 14 6.31 0.56 7.23
CA VAL A 14 5.86 1.66 8.09
C VAL A 14 6.77 1.72 9.31
N SER A 15 7.12 2.94 9.74
CA SER A 15 7.94 3.13 10.94
C SER A 15 7.25 2.56 12.19
N ARG A 16 8.04 1.95 13.09
CA ARG A 16 7.52 1.29 14.30
C ARG A 16 6.98 2.26 15.35
N ASP A 17 7.35 3.53 15.25
CA ASP A 17 6.87 4.61 16.12
C ASP A 17 5.53 5.20 15.66
N TYR A 18 5.00 4.78 14.51
CA TYR A 18 3.68 5.21 14.05
C TYR A 18 2.57 4.61 14.93
N PRO A 19 1.77 5.42 15.64
CA PRO A 19 0.87 4.89 16.68
C PRO A 19 -0.46 4.36 16.13
N HIS A 20 -0.79 4.58 14.86
CA HIS A 20 -2.14 4.38 14.31
C HIS A 20 -2.24 3.21 13.31
N PHE A 21 -1.59 2.08 13.60
CA PHE A 21 -1.67 0.88 12.75
C PHE A 21 -3.09 0.36 12.57
N ASP A 22 -3.97 0.59 13.55
CA ASP A 22 -5.40 0.29 13.52
C ASP A 22 -6.13 0.98 12.36
N ARG A 23 -5.61 2.13 11.89
CA ARG A 23 -6.17 2.86 10.74
C ARG A 23 -5.67 2.36 9.39
N ILE A 24 -4.58 1.60 9.38
CA ILE A 24 -3.97 1.09 8.14
C ILE A 24 -4.49 -0.30 7.82
N LEU A 25 -4.64 -1.15 8.84
CA LEU A 25 -5.03 -2.55 8.65
C LEU A 25 -6.51 -2.71 8.31
N GLY A 26 -6.84 -3.79 7.63
CA GLY A 26 -8.22 -4.15 7.29
C GLY A 26 -8.62 -3.77 5.86
N GLU A 27 -9.94 -3.71 5.64
CA GLU A 27 -10.55 -3.41 4.35
C GLU A 27 -10.78 -1.91 4.19
N HIS A 28 -10.41 -1.37 3.04
CA HIS A 28 -10.59 0.03 2.64
C HIS A 28 -11.42 0.08 1.37
N ARG A 29 -12.67 0.53 1.49
CA ARG A 29 -13.60 0.65 0.36
C ARG A 29 -13.35 1.94 -0.38
N TRP A 30 -13.05 1.86 -1.66
CA TRP A 30 -12.68 3.02 -2.46
C TRP A 30 -13.82 4.05 -2.52
N SER A 31 -15.07 3.59 -2.46
CA SER A 31 -16.27 4.42 -2.36
C SER A 31 -16.32 5.33 -1.12
N GLU A 32 -15.58 5.01 -0.06
CA GLU A 32 -15.64 5.73 1.23
C GLU A 32 -14.61 6.85 1.35
N PHE A 33 -13.47 6.74 0.66
CA PHE A 33 -12.36 7.70 0.81
C PHE A 33 -11.91 8.37 -0.48
N LEU A 34 -12.23 7.82 -1.66
CA LEU A 34 -12.01 8.54 -2.92
C LEU A 34 -13.04 9.65 -3.09
N ASN A 35 -12.62 10.78 -3.63
CA ASN A 35 -13.51 11.86 -3.98
C ASN A 35 -14.06 11.62 -5.38
N LYS A 36 -15.39 11.55 -5.52
CA LYS A 36 -16.08 11.27 -6.80
C LYS A 36 -15.52 10.03 -7.53
N PRO A 37 -15.49 8.84 -6.89
CA PRO A 37 -15.04 7.62 -7.56
C PRO A 37 -15.92 7.30 -8.77
N SER A 38 -15.29 6.79 -9.83
CA SER A 38 -15.99 6.24 -10.99
C SER A 38 -16.85 5.02 -10.60
N GLU A 39 -17.81 4.63 -11.45
CA GLU A 39 -18.65 3.45 -11.18
C GLU A 39 -17.84 2.17 -10.97
N GLU A 40 -16.73 2.03 -11.68
CA GLU A 40 -15.81 0.90 -11.49
C GLU A 40 -15.12 0.96 -10.12
N GLU A 41 -14.60 2.13 -9.74
CA GLU A 41 -13.90 2.31 -8.47
C GLU A 41 -14.79 2.13 -7.25
N LYS A 42 -16.07 2.47 -7.34
CA LYS A 42 -17.01 2.29 -6.22
C LYS A 42 -17.10 0.84 -5.73
N GLY A 43 -16.92 -0.13 -6.63
CA GLY A 43 -16.92 -1.55 -6.31
C GLY A 43 -15.57 -2.07 -5.79
N ARG A 44 -14.51 -1.27 -5.85
CA ARG A 44 -13.15 -1.69 -5.50
C ARG A 44 -12.88 -1.57 -4.00
N VAL A 45 -12.08 -2.50 -3.52
CA VAL A 45 -11.58 -2.55 -2.14
C VAL A 45 -10.09 -2.82 -2.15
N THR A 46 -9.36 -2.19 -1.22
CA THR A 46 -7.99 -2.57 -0.89
C THR A 46 -8.00 -3.22 0.49
N GLN A 47 -7.30 -4.34 0.64
CA GLN A 47 -7.18 -5.01 1.93
C GLN A 47 -5.71 -5.01 2.37
N VAL A 48 -5.47 -4.57 3.61
CA VAL A 48 -4.12 -4.42 4.16
C VAL A 48 -3.96 -5.36 5.35
N TYR A 49 -2.93 -6.21 5.28
CA TYR A 49 -2.62 -7.22 6.28
C TYR A 49 -1.16 -7.09 6.73
N TYR A 50 -0.85 -7.68 7.88
CA TYR A 50 0.54 -7.85 8.29
C TYR A 50 1.31 -8.70 7.27
N CYS A 51 2.50 -8.23 6.93
CA CYS A 51 3.44 -8.99 6.12
C CYS A 51 3.98 -10.20 6.93
N THR A 52 4.09 -11.36 6.29
CA THR A 52 4.67 -12.56 6.90
C THR A 52 6.20 -12.57 6.84
N TYR A 53 6.81 -11.72 6.02
CA TYR A 53 8.26 -11.55 5.98
C TYR A 53 8.73 -10.68 7.13
N SER A 54 9.73 -11.15 7.87
CA SER A 54 10.22 -10.48 9.08
C SER A 54 11.22 -9.35 8.81
N THR A 55 11.82 -9.30 7.61
CA THR A 55 12.81 -8.28 7.25
C THR A 55 12.75 -7.92 5.77
N GLY A 56 13.08 -6.68 5.42
CA GLY A 56 13.21 -6.23 4.03
C GLY A 56 14.20 -7.06 3.21
N ARG A 57 15.29 -7.57 3.83
CA ARG A 57 16.23 -8.48 3.16
C ARG A 57 15.57 -9.77 2.68
N ILE A 58 14.64 -10.33 3.46
CA ILE A 58 13.90 -11.53 3.06
C ILE A 58 12.92 -11.18 1.93
N VAL A 59 12.27 -10.02 1.99
CA VAL A 59 11.37 -9.53 0.93
C VAL A 59 12.12 -9.46 -0.42
N GLU A 60 13.29 -8.80 -0.45
CA GLU A 60 14.12 -8.68 -1.65
C GLU A 60 14.61 -10.04 -2.16
N LYS A 61 15.05 -10.94 -1.26
CA LYS A 61 15.49 -12.30 -1.64
C LYS A 61 14.36 -13.12 -2.30
N ASN A 62 13.11 -12.86 -1.93
CA ASN A 62 11.93 -13.51 -2.53
C ASN A 62 11.47 -12.83 -3.83
N GLY A 63 12.27 -11.93 -4.41
CA GLY A 63 12.06 -11.37 -5.74
C GLY A 63 11.24 -10.09 -5.78
N TRP A 64 10.98 -9.46 -4.63
CA TRP A 64 10.31 -8.16 -4.57
C TRP A 64 11.29 -7.03 -4.87
N LYS A 65 10.86 -6.11 -5.75
CA LYS A 65 11.62 -4.89 -6.02
C LYS A 65 11.38 -3.88 -4.90
N ARG A 66 12.45 -3.47 -4.23
CA ARG A 66 12.40 -2.37 -3.25
C ARG A 66 12.52 -1.02 -3.95
N ILE A 67 11.69 -0.07 -3.53
CA ILE A 67 11.77 1.33 -3.92
C ILE A 67 11.69 2.15 -2.63
N PHE A 68 12.67 3.04 -2.41
CA PHE A 68 12.64 3.95 -1.27
C PHE A 68 11.67 5.08 -1.56
N VAL A 69 10.84 5.41 -0.57
CA VAL A 69 9.99 6.60 -0.62
C VAL A 69 10.88 7.81 -0.38
N GLU A 70 10.85 8.77 -1.29
CA GLU A 70 11.64 10.00 -1.19
C GLU A 70 10.75 11.18 -0.77
N ASP A 71 11.24 12.02 0.13
CA ASP A 71 10.52 13.22 0.58
C ASP A 71 10.13 14.15 -0.59
N SER A 72 10.96 14.17 -1.63
CA SER A 72 10.77 14.93 -2.86
C SER A 72 9.44 14.59 -3.56
N TRP A 73 8.94 13.36 -3.42
CA TRP A 73 7.70 12.90 -4.04
C TRP A 73 6.46 13.54 -3.41
N PHE A 74 6.58 14.05 -2.19
CA PHE A 74 5.49 14.74 -1.50
C PHE A 74 5.51 16.25 -1.70
N SER A 75 6.44 16.78 -2.49
CA SER A 75 6.46 18.20 -2.85
C SER A 75 5.21 18.58 -3.65
N GLY A 76 4.37 19.46 -3.09
CA GLY A 76 3.09 19.85 -3.69
C GLY A 76 1.99 18.78 -3.61
N TRP A 77 2.25 17.66 -2.92
CA TRP A 77 1.25 16.61 -2.73
C TRP A 77 0.17 17.03 -1.72
N SER A 78 -1.05 16.54 -1.91
CA SER A 78 -2.17 16.76 -0.99
C SER A 78 -2.94 15.46 -0.78
N PRO A 79 -3.39 15.15 0.45
CA PRO A 79 -4.26 14.01 0.72
C PRO A 79 -5.68 14.21 0.17
N ARG A 80 -5.99 15.40 -0.38
CA ARG A 80 -7.27 15.65 -1.06
C ARG A 80 -7.22 15.07 -2.47
N ASN A 81 -7.77 13.88 -2.61
CA ASN A 81 -8.09 13.26 -3.91
C ASN A 81 -8.98 14.26 -4.69
N ARG A 82 -8.49 14.83 -5.79
CA ARG A 82 -9.23 15.78 -6.66
C ARG A 82 -9.80 15.07 -7.87
#